data_AF-A0A2K8MCS0-F1
#
_entry.id   AF-A0A2K8MCS0-F1
#
_cell.length_a   1.000
_cell.length_b   1.000
_cell.length_c   1.000
_cell.angle_alpha   90.00
_cell.angle_beta   90.00
_cell.angle_gamma   90.00
#
_symmetry.space_group_name_H-M   'P 1'
#
loop_
_entity.id
_entity.type
_entity.pdbx_description
1 polymer ?
#
loop_
_entity_poly.entity_id
_entity_poly.type
_entity_poly.pdbx_seq_one_letter_code
_entity_poly.pdbx_strand_id
1 'polypeptide(L)'
;MLAGLIFAIEEANDRPGTLVATLPFGGMTLLEYQVRLLVGAGAEQVLVAVGRMTPALLAAVGRAGRGEVGVEIVRSAEEAAEKIDEGARVLVMADGLVTTDPVMDRMGHEGPEALLVTDDAGSPAAIERLDMRDCWAGVARISVGQLGQIAQMPEDYDFQSALLRVAAQSGAEHIPLTASWLRSGHAVEHSAEGLAARNTGVLAALTERRIDWADRWVFTRIARMALPELVSRNFPAWGLLAVGGLLALLSFAAIGYNWEGTGLIASLLSAAALATGGAMAALRGEEKRARGVEWALLVLFGGVALGCGWMERVRLDTTTPLVLALVAFAAQLLIERAPSRHRRWWASPSAHLLLLTPFALAGLVQFGLAAVALYAFLTLAAAVEGTREKA
;
A
#
# COMPACT_ATOMS: atom_id res chain seq x y z
N MET A 1 18.31 2.89 -7.93
CA MET A 1 17.96 2.80 -6.50
C MET A 1 17.12 4.00 -6.09
N LEU A 2 16.15 3.81 -5.19
CA LEU A 2 15.32 4.88 -4.62
C LEU A 2 15.58 4.95 -3.11
N ALA A 3 15.87 6.14 -2.61
CA ALA A 3 15.95 6.45 -1.19
C ALA A 3 14.78 7.36 -0.79
N GLY A 4 14.33 7.25 0.46
CA GLY A 4 13.33 8.12 1.05
C GLY A 4 13.96 9.16 1.97
N LEU A 5 13.42 10.38 1.99
CA LEU A 5 13.74 11.41 2.97
C LEU A 5 12.44 11.96 3.55
N ILE A 6 12.29 11.93 4.88
CA ILE A 6 11.12 12.47 5.59
C ILE A 6 11.59 13.63 6.48
N PHE A 7 10.93 14.78 6.39
CA PHE A 7 11.09 15.84 7.37
C PHE A 7 10.21 15.59 8.60
N ALA A 8 10.82 15.61 9.79
CA ALA A 8 10.16 15.43 11.09
C ALA A 8 10.70 16.47 12.09
N ILE A 9 10.39 17.74 11.81
CA ILE A 9 10.96 18.93 12.45
C ILE A 9 9.89 19.69 13.25
N GLU A 10 8.68 19.80 12.71
CA GLU A 10 7.64 20.68 13.22
C GLU A 10 6.92 20.13 14.45
N GLU A 11 6.47 21.05 15.30
CA GLU A 11 5.63 20.74 16.45
C GLU A 11 4.15 20.73 16.06
N ALA A 12 3.39 19.87 16.72
CA ALA A 12 1.95 19.83 16.58
C ALA A 12 1.31 21.12 17.14
N ASN A 13 0.48 21.77 16.33
CA ASN A 13 -0.19 23.02 16.68
C ASN A 13 -1.08 22.90 17.92
N ASP A 14 -1.68 21.73 18.13
CA ASP A 14 -2.59 21.43 19.23
C ASP A 14 -1.89 20.79 20.44
N ARG A 15 -0.60 20.43 20.32
CA ARG A 15 0.18 19.74 21.37
C ARG A 15 1.64 20.21 21.39
N PRO A 16 1.93 21.32 22.09
CA PRO A 16 3.29 21.83 22.24
C PRO A 16 4.26 20.75 22.75
N GLY A 17 5.48 20.72 22.21
CA GLY A 17 6.49 19.71 22.57
C GLY A 17 6.29 18.33 21.94
N THR A 18 5.22 18.11 21.18
CA THR A 18 5.01 16.88 20.39
C THR A 18 5.36 17.14 18.94
N LEU A 19 6.16 16.27 18.31
CA LEU A 19 6.47 16.39 16.88
C LEU A 19 5.29 15.90 16.03
N VAL A 20 4.99 16.59 14.93
CA VAL A 20 3.90 16.21 14.00
C VAL A 20 4.07 14.78 13.50
N ALA A 21 5.30 14.39 13.12
CA ALA A 21 5.65 13.03 12.72
C ALA A 21 5.27 11.94 13.76
N THR A 22 5.15 12.28 15.04
CA THR A 22 4.79 11.35 16.12
C THR A 22 3.30 11.31 16.46
N LEU A 23 2.49 12.14 15.80
CA LEU A 23 1.06 12.16 16.00
C LEU A 23 0.41 10.84 15.57
N PRO A 24 -0.66 10.40 16.26
CA PRO A 24 -1.35 9.17 15.94
C PRO A 24 -2.08 9.29 14.59
N PHE A 25 -1.87 8.30 13.72
CA PHE A 25 -2.48 8.19 12.41
C PHE A 25 -2.76 6.71 12.11
N GLY A 26 -4.01 6.34 11.91
CA GLY A 26 -4.36 5.00 11.44
C GLY A 26 -3.90 3.80 12.28
N GLY A 27 -3.87 3.95 13.61
CA GLY A 27 -3.37 2.91 14.52
C GLY A 27 -1.85 2.84 14.64
N MET A 28 -1.14 3.75 13.98
CA MET A 28 0.31 3.95 14.06
C MET A 28 0.62 5.44 14.22
N THR A 29 1.86 5.87 14.03
CA THR A 29 2.27 7.28 13.95
C THR A 29 2.33 7.76 12.51
N LEU A 30 2.25 9.08 12.29
CA LEU A 30 2.40 9.66 10.96
C LEU A 30 3.74 9.25 10.30
N LEU A 31 4.82 9.22 11.07
CA LEU A 31 6.13 8.77 10.58
C LEU A 31 6.10 7.34 10.05
N GLU A 32 5.57 6.40 10.85
CA GLU A 32 5.43 4.99 10.43
C GLU A 32 4.58 4.87 9.16
N TYR A 33 3.58 5.74 9.04
CA TYR A 33 2.76 5.82 7.85
C TYR A 33 3.55 6.26 6.61
N GLN A 34 4.29 7.36 6.71
CA GLN A 34 5.10 7.92 5.63
C GLN A 34 6.23 6.97 5.22
N VAL A 35 6.89 6.32 6.18
CA VAL A 35 7.89 5.27 5.89
C VAL A 35 7.24 4.15 5.06
N ARG A 36 6.04 3.68 5.43
CA ARG A 36 5.35 2.64 4.66
C ARG A 36 5.09 3.08 3.22
N LEU A 37 4.70 4.33 3.00
CA LEU A 37 4.46 4.87 1.65
C LEU A 37 5.75 4.89 0.81
N LEU A 38 6.88 5.31 1.38
CA LEU A 38 8.17 5.31 0.69
C LEU A 38 8.62 3.90 0.34
N VAL A 39 8.50 2.95 1.26
CA VAL A 39 8.79 1.53 0.99
C VAL A 39 7.87 0.99 -0.11
N GLY A 40 6.57 1.33 -0.09
CA GLY A 40 5.62 0.98 -1.15
C GLY A 40 6.00 1.58 -2.52
N ALA A 41 6.59 2.78 -2.52
CA ALA A 41 7.12 3.43 -3.70
C ALA A 41 8.43 2.78 -4.23
N GLY A 42 9.01 1.85 -3.46
CA GLY A 42 10.23 1.13 -3.78
C GLY A 42 11.50 1.70 -3.15
N ALA A 43 11.39 2.49 -2.08
CA ALA A 43 12.55 2.97 -1.35
C ALA A 43 13.24 1.82 -0.60
N GLU A 44 14.56 1.69 -0.80
CA GLU A 44 15.39 0.64 -0.19
C GLU A 44 16.03 1.10 1.13
N GLN A 45 16.04 2.42 1.36
CA GLN A 45 16.45 3.06 2.61
C GLN A 45 15.60 4.31 2.85
N VAL A 46 15.36 4.67 4.11
CA VAL A 46 14.64 5.87 4.49
C VAL A 46 15.43 6.65 5.54
N LEU A 47 15.71 7.92 5.25
CA LEU A 47 16.30 8.86 6.18
C LEU A 47 15.20 9.77 6.75
N VAL A 48 15.28 10.05 8.05
CA VAL A 48 14.37 10.94 8.77
C VAL A 48 15.18 12.15 9.23
N ALA A 49 14.95 13.30 8.60
CA ALA A 49 15.57 14.57 8.93
C ALA A 49 14.86 15.18 10.15
N VAL A 50 15.62 15.39 11.23
CA VAL A 50 15.06 15.82 12.52
C VAL A 50 15.76 17.07 13.04
N GLY A 51 14.99 18.04 13.54
CA GLY A 51 15.54 19.19 14.27
C GLY A 51 15.86 18.85 15.73
N ARG A 52 15.19 17.85 16.30
CA ARG A 52 15.38 17.41 17.69
C ARG A 52 15.07 15.94 17.89
N MET A 53 15.72 15.34 18.88
CA MET A 53 15.48 13.95 19.26
C MET A 53 14.54 13.87 20.46
N THR A 54 13.40 13.20 20.31
CA THR A 54 12.45 12.94 21.40
C THR A 54 12.30 11.43 21.63
N PRO A 55 11.94 10.97 22.85
CA PRO A 55 11.66 9.55 23.10
C PRO A 55 10.55 8.99 22.21
N ALA A 56 9.52 9.80 21.91
CA ALA A 56 8.42 9.40 21.02
C ALA A 56 8.90 9.18 19.58
N LEU A 57 9.78 10.06 19.08
CA LEU A 57 10.36 9.94 17.74
C LEU A 57 11.26 8.70 17.63
N LEU A 58 12.14 8.48 18.61
CA LEU A 58 12.97 7.28 18.69
C LEU A 58 12.14 5.99 18.68
N ALA A 59 11.04 5.98 19.44
CA ALA A 59 10.12 4.83 19.47
C ALA A 59 9.36 4.64 18.15
N ALA A 60 9.03 5.72 17.43
CA ALA A 60 8.41 5.65 16.11
C ALA A 60 9.40 5.12 15.05
N VAL A 61 10.62 5.67 15.00
CA VAL A 61 11.70 5.19 14.12
C VAL A 61 12.03 3.73 14.41
N GLY A 62 12.19 3.36 15.68
CA GLY A 62 12.49 1.98 16.06
C GLY A 62 11.37 0.98 15.78
N ARG A 63 10.12 1.42 15.64
CA ARG A 63 9.01 0.58 15.16
C ARG A 63 8.97 0.52 13.63
N ALA A 64 9.14 1.65 12.95
CA ALA A 64 9.19 1.73 11.49
C ALA A 64 10.35 0.90 10.91
N GLY A 65 11.50 0.87 11.58
CA GLY A 65 12.69 0.10 11.19
C GLY A 65 12.65 -1.40 11.51
N ARG A 66 11.54 -1.96 12.01
CA ARG A 66 11.40 -3.42 12.20
C ARG A 66 11.14 -4.19 10.89
N GLY A 67 10.97 -3.47 9.79
CA GLY A 67 10.78 -4.04 8.44
C GLY A 67 12.09 -4.39 7.75
N GLU A 68 12.02 -4.60 6.42
CA GLU A 68 13.16 -4.96 5.57
C GLU A 68 14.00 -3.75 5.13
N VAL A 69 13.54 -2.53 5.41
CA VAL A 69 14.17 -1.27 4.97
C VAL A 69 14.81 -0.56 6.16
N GLY A 70 16.06 -0.14 5.99
CA GLY A 70 16.80 0.63 6.98
C GLY A 70 16.17 2.02 7.17
N VAL A 71 15.78 2.33 8.40
CA VAL A 71 15.29 3.67 8.79
C VAL A 71 16.32 4.32 9.69
N GLU A 72 16.91 5.41 9.23
CA GLU A 72 17.95 6.14 9.94
C GLU A 72 17.56 7.60 10.17
N ILE A 73 18.16 8.20 11.19
CA ILE A 73 17.96 9.61 11.50
C ILE A 73 19.15 10.40 10.95
N VAL A 74 18.87 11.59 10.44
CA VAL A 74 19.85 12.57 10.00
C VAL A 74 19.51 13.95 10.54
N ARG A 75 20.51 14.80 10.71
CA ARG A 75 20.36 16.17 11.24
C ARG A 75 20.62 17.26 10.22
N SER A 76 21.21 16.92 9.08
CA SER A 76 21.56 17.88 8.03
C SER A 76 21.48 17.26 6.64
N ALA A 77 21.50 18.12 5.63
CA ALA A 77 21.64 17.72 4.24
C ALA A 77 22.97 17.00 3.97
N GLU A 78 24.05 17.41 4.66
CA GLU A 78 25.37 16.80 4.56
C GLU A 78 25.33 15.34 5.02
N GLU A 79 24.82 15.09 6.23
CA GLU A 79 24.68 13.72 6.76
C GLU A 79 23.76 12.87 5.87
N ALA A 80 22.71 13.47 5.29
CA ALA A 80 21.85 12.79 4.35
C ALA A 80 22.58 12.45 3.03
N ALA A 81 23.39 13.36 2.49
CA ALA A 81 24.15 13.14 1.26
C ALA A 81 25.23 12.06 1.44
N GLU A 82 25.89 12.01 2.60
CA GLU A 82 26.91 10.99 2.90
C GLU A 82 26.34 9.57 3.01
N LYS A 83 25.08 9.43 3.43
CA LYS A 83 24.42 8.13 3.64
C LYS A 83 23.67 7.59 2.43
N ILE A 84 23.44 8.40 1.40
CA ILE A 84 22.72 7.98 0.20
C ILE A 84 23.73 7.70 -0.92
N ASP A 85 23.59 6.55 -1.57
CA ASP A 85 24.41 6.20 -2.74
C ASP A 85 24.34 7.27 -3.84
N GLU A 86 25.48 7.67 -4.39
CA GLU A 86 25.61 8.82 -5.33
C GLU A 86 24.68 8.73 -6.56
N GLY A 87 24.33 7.52 -7.01
CA GLY A 87 23.44 7.28 -8.15
C GLY A 87 21.96 7.12 -7.77
N ALA A 88 21.60 7.25 -6.49
CA ALA A 88 20.23 7.09 -6.04
C ALA A 88 19.37 8.32 -6.33
N ARG A 89 18.08 8.09 -6.47
CA ARG A 89 17.06 9.14 -6.47
C ARG A 89 16.49 9.26 -5.08
N VAL A 90 16.20 10.48 -4.64
CA VAL A 90 15.64 10.74 -3.30
C VAL A 90 14.21 11.23 -3.46
N LEU A 91 13.27 10.46 -2.89
CA LEU A 91 11.87 10.86 -2.79
C LEU A 91 11.65 11.47 -1.41
N VAL A 92 11.30 12.75 -1.41
CA VAL A 92 11.24 13.61 -0.23
C VAL A 92 9.78 13.82 0.16
N MET A 93 9.48 13.71 1.45
CA MET A 93 8.18 14.00 2.03
C MET A 93 8.30 15.12 3.06
N ALA A 94 7.43 16.13 2.94
CA ALA A 94 7.29 17.18 3.93
C ALA A 94 6.83 16.64 5.29
N ASP A 95 7.11 17.42 6.32
CA ASP A 95 6.49 17.19 7.62
C ASP A 95 4.97 17.35 7.53
N GLY A 96 4.22 16.59 8.34
CA GLY A 96 2.76 16.63 8.33
C GLY A 96 2.09 16.08 7.07
N LEU A 97 2.85 15.64 6.05
CA LEU A 97 2.27 15.15 4.80
C LEU A 97 1.48 13.86 5.01
N VAL A 98 0.21 13.92 4.66
CA VAL A 98 -0.64 12.75 4.45
C VAL A 98 -0.90 12.63 2.96
N THR A 99 -0.51 11.51 2.35
CA THR A 99 -0.78 11.26 0.93
C THR A 99 -1.18 9.81 0.66
N THR A 100 -1.15 9.35 -0.59
CA THR A 100 -1.61 8.02 -1.03
C THR A 100 -0.63 7.39 -2.01
N ASP A 101 -0.67 6.06 -2.14
CA ASP A 101 0.22 5.31 -3.03
C ASP A 101 0.23 5.82 -4.48
N PRO A 102 -0.90 6.23 -5.12
CA PRO A 102 -0.86 6.75 -6.49
C PRO A 102 -0.01 8.02 -6.67
N VAL A 103 0.07 8.88 -5.64
CA VAL A 103 0.93 10.07 -5.65
C VAL A 103 2.39 9.61 -5.58
N MET A 104 2.69 8.72 -4.64
CA MET A 104 4.04 8.21 -4.42
C MET A 104 4.55 7.38 -5.59
N ASP A 105 3.69 6.59 -6.24
CA ASP A 105 3.99 5.87 -7.47
C ASP A 105 4.34 6.84 -8.60
N ARG A 106 3.57 7.92 -8.77
CA ARG A 106 3.83 8.90 -9.84
C ARG A 106 5.13 9.66 -9.60
N MET A 107 5.42 10.04 -8.36
CA MET A 107 6.61 10.78 -7.98
C MET A 107 7.85 9.89 -7.91
N GLY A 108 7.70 8.61 -7.56
CA GLY A 108 8.78 7.63 -7.48
C GLY A 108 9.14 6.94 -8.79
N HIS A 109 8.40 7.17 -9.89
CA HIS A 109 8.76 6.67 -11.22
C HIS A 109 10.13 7.20 -11.67
N GLU A 110 10.72 6.59 -12.70
CA GLU A 110 11.91 7.16 -13.33
C GLU A 110 11.56 8.45 -14.07
N GLY A 111 12.46 9.43 -14.02
CA GLY A 111 12.27 10.74 -14.63
C GLY A 111 13.18 11.80 -14.02
N PRO A 112 13.13 13.04 -14.54
CA PRO A 112 13.93 14.16 -14.07
C PRO A 112 13.52 14.59 -12.65
N GLU A 113 14.29 15.43 -11.99
CA GLU A 113 13.89 16.07 -10.75
C GLU A 113 12.48 16.68 -10.86
N ALA A 114 11.66 16.57 -9.82
CA ALA A 114 10.27 17.00 -9.87
C ALA A 114 9.74 17.49 -8.53
N LEU A 115 8.86 18.48 -8.58
CA LEU A 115 8.11 19.01 -7.45
C LEU A 115 6.62 18.74 -7.67
N LEU A 116 5.94 18.16 -6.68
CA LEU A 116 4.49 18.13 -6.69
C LEU A 116 3.98 19.52 -6.30
N VAL A 117 3.10 20.09 -7.11
CA VAL A 117 2.64 21.48 -6.93
C VAL A 117 1.13 21.63 -6.97
N THR A 118 0.61 22.67 -6.34
CA THR A 118 -0.78 23.12 -6.43
C THR A 118 -0.80 24.60 -6.79
N ASP A 119 -1.68 25.01 -7.70
CA ASP A 119 -1.89 26.42 -8.04
C ASP A 119 -2.91 27.12 -7.12
N ASP A 120 -3.54 26.35 -6.23
CA ASP A 120 -4.39 26.86 -5.15
C ASP A 120 -3.60 27.00 -3.85
N ALA A 121 -3.23 28.24 -3.52
CA ALA A 121 -2.54 28.57 -2.27
C ALA A 121 -3.42 28.44 -1.01
N GLY A 122 -4.74 28.36 -1.15
CA GLY A 122 -5.67 28.07 -0.05
C GLY A 122 -5.91 26.57 0.16
N SER A 123 -5.31 25.72 -0.68
CA SER A 123 -5.43 24.28 -0.58
C SER A 123 -4.78 23.76 0.71
N PRO A 124 -5.39 22.76 1.40
CA PRO A 124 -4.74 22.04 2.49
C PRO A 124 -3.44 21.32 2.12
N ALA A 125 -3.13 21.22 0.82
CA ALA A 125 -1.88 20.67 0.33
C ALA A 125 -0.79 21.72 0.14
N ALA A 126 -1.11 23.01 0.13
CA ALA A 126 -0.14 24.07 -0.12
C ALA A 126 0.74 24.30 1.12
N ILE A 127 2.05 24.08 0.98
CA ILE A 127 3.03 24.27 2.06
C ILE A 127 3.78 25.59 1.88
N GLU A 128 4.58 25.68 0.82
CA GLU A 128 5.46 26.81 0.56
C GLU A 128 5.28 27.30 -0.87
N ARG A 129 5.25 28.62 -1.06
CA ARG A 129 5.15 29.22 -2.41
C ARG A 129 6.49 29.08 -3.12
N LEU A 130 6.47 28.45 -4.29
CA LEU A 130 7.64 28.31 -5.16
C LEU A 130 7.78 29.53 -6.08
N ASP A 131 6.67 29.97 -6.66
CA ASP A 131 6.62 31.13 -7.55
C ASP A 131 5.30 31.92 -7.43
N MET A 132 4.96 32.70 -8.46
CA MET A 132 3.73 33.50 -8.48
C MET A 132 2.45 32.66 -8.54
N ARG A 133 2.53 31.44 -9.07
CA ARG A 133 1.41 30.55 -9.33
C ARG A 133 1.42 29.33 -8.42
N ASP A 134 2.57 28.67 -8.28
CA ASP A 134 2.66 27.32 -7.72
C ASP A 134 3.13 27.32 -6.27
N CYS A 135 2.44 26.52 -5.45
CA CYS A 135 2.85 26.13 -4.11
C CYS A 135 3.31 24.67 -4.12
N TRP A 136 4.35 24.36 -3.34
CA TRP A 136 4.77 22.99 -3.11
C TRP A 136 3.70 22.21 -2.34
N ALA A 137 3.42 21.00 -2.82
CA ALA A 137 2.45 20.06 -2.27
C ALA A 137 3.12 18.89 -1.53
N GLY A 138 4.25 19.14 -0.89
CA GLY A 138 4.86 18.24 0.09
C GLY A 138 5.60 17.01 -0.42
N VAL A 139 5.66 16.77 -1.74
CA VAL A 139 6.48 15.69 -2.32
C VAL A 139 7.46 16.26 -3.33
N ALA A 140 8.72 15.83 -3.25
CA ALA A 140 9.75 16.18 -4.23
C ALA A 140 10.57 14.95 -4.62
N ARG A 141 11.00 14.88 -5.89
CA ARG A 141 12.00 13.94 -6.38
C ARG A 141 13.27 14.74 -6.67
N ILE A 142 14.34 14.46 -5.95
CA ILE A 142 15.64 15.13 -6.09
C ILE A 142 16.76 14.10 -6.34
N SER A 143 17.91 14.58 -6.80
CA SER A 143 19.13 13.80 -6.91
C SER A 143 20.05 14.00 -5.69
N VAL A 144 20.97 13.05 -5.45
CA VAL A 144 22.01 13.22 -4.41
C VAL A 144 22.91 14.41 -4.71
N GLY A 145 23.14 14.74 -5.99
CA GLY A 145 23.84 15.95 -6.39
C GLY A 145 23.16 17.23 -5.87
N GLN A 146 21.83 17.33 -5.93
CA GLN A 146 21.09 18.44 -5.32
C GLN A 146 21.19 18.41 -3.79
N LEU A 147 21.19 17.24 -3.17
CA LEU A 147 21.38 17.10 -1.72
C LEU A 147 22.74 17.65 -1.28
N GLY A 148 23.80 17.40 -2.06
CA GLY A 148 25.11 17.99 -1.86
C GLY A 148 25.15 19.51 -2.06
N GLN A 149 24.36 20.06 -2.99
CA GLN A 149 24.22 21.52 -3.14
C GLN A 149 23.51 22.15 -1.93
N ILE A 150 22.50 21.48 -1.40
CA ILE A 150 21.80 21.91 -0.19
C ILE A 150 22.76 21.90 1.02
N ALA A 151 23.63 20.90 1.12
CA ALA A 151 24.65 20.81 2.16
C ALA A 151 25.68 21.96 2.14
N GLN A 152 25.86 22.62 0.99
CA GLN A 152 26.75 23.78 0.85
C GLN A 152 26.07 25.12 1.19
N MET A 153 24.76 25.11 1.46
CA MET A 153 24.04 26.32 1.86
C MET A 153 24.41 26.72 3.31
N PRO A 154 24.27 28.01 3.67
CA PRO A 154 24.54 28.45 5.04
C PRO A 154 23.71 27.68 6.07
N GLU A 155 24.30 27.35 7.23
CA GLU A 155 23.66 26.55 8.29
C GLU A 155 22.36 27.17 8.84
N ASP A 156 22.17 28.48 8.71
CA ASP A 156 20.96 29.19 9.14
C ASP A 156 19.76 28.92 8.23
N TYR A 157 19.95 28.33 7.05
CA TYR A 157 18.85 27.94 6.19
C TYR A 157 18.17 26.69 6.72
N ASP A 158 16.85 26.76 6.88
CA ASP A 158 16.03 25.58 7.11
C ASP A 158 16.21 24.57 5.96
N PHE A 159 16.42 23.30 6.32
CA PHE A 159 16.78 22.24 5.37
C PHE A 159 15.66 22.01 4.33
N GLN A 160 14.39 22.05 4.72
CA GLN A 160 13.27 21.90 3.79
C GLN A 160 13.21 23.08 2.81
N SER A 161 13.33 24.30 3.33
CA SER A 161 13.32 25.53 2.51
C SER A 161 14.50 25.58 1.53
N ALA A 162 15.69 25.18 1.98
CA ALA A 162 16.90 25.07 1.17
C ALA A 162 16.72 24.07 0.01
N LEU A 163 16.08 22.93 0.30
CA LEU A 163 15.75 21.91 -0.69
C LEU A 163 14.83 22.45 -1.78
N LEU A 164 13.76 23.14 -1.42
CA LEU A 164 12.83 23.72 -2.41
C LEU A 164 13.52 24.79 -3.25
N ARG A 165 14.39 25.60 -2.65
CA ARG A 165 15.17 26.60 -3.36
C ARG A 165 16.09 25.97 -4.40
N VAL A 166 16.83 24.93 -4.05
CA VAL A 166 17.71 24.21 -5.00
C VAL A 166 16.89 23.51 -6.09
N ALA A 167 15.79 22.85 -5.71
CA ALA A 167 14.90 22.18 -6.67
C ALA A 167 14.27 23.15 -7.68
N ALA A 168 13.81 24.32 -7.23
CA ALA A 168 13.27 25.34 -8.10
C ALA A 168 14.34 25.94 -9.04
N GLN A 169 15.54 26.21 -8.52
CA GLN A 169 16.65 26.77 -9.32
C GLN A 169 17.19 25.82 -10.38
N SER A 170 17.13 24.52 -10.12
CA SER A 170 17.58 23.48 -11.05
C SER A 170 16.55 23.12 -12.12
N GLY A 171 15.38 23.77 -12.13
CA GLY A 171 14.36 23.57 -13.16
C GLY A 171 13.60 22.26 -13.01
N ALA A 172 13.36 21.80 -11.78
CA ALA A 172 12.57 20.61 -11.50
C ALA A 172 11.19 20.67 -12.19
N GLU A 173 10.73 19.53 -12.71
CA GLU A 173 9.42 19.40 -13.34
C GLU A 173 8.31 19.69 -12.31
N HIS A 174 7.42 20.62 -12.63
CA HIS A 174 6.22 20.88 -11.81
C HIS A 174 5.12 19.87 -12.17
N ILE A 175 4.86 18.92 -11.28
CA ILE A 175 3.80 17.93 -11.43
C ILE A 175 2.54 18.46 -10.72
N PRO A 176 1.47 18.79 -11.46
CA PRO A 176 0.29 19.37 -10.84
C PRO A 176 -0.48 18.34 -10.02
N LEU A 177 -0.87 18.74 -8.81
CA LEU A 177 -1.70 17.97 -7.91
C LEU A 177 -3.11 17.89 -8.48
N THR A 178 -3.55 16.67 -8.82
CA THR A 178 -4.89 16.48 -9.37
C THR A 178 -5.98 16.58 -8.30
N ALA A 179 -7.16 17.05 -8.69
CA ALA A 179 -8.33 17.05 -7.81
C ALA A 179 -8.70 15.65 -7.30
N SER A 180 -8.32 14.58 -8.03
CA SER A 180 -8.51 13.20 -7.56
C SER A 180 -7.64 12.89 -6.34
N TRP A 181 -6.37 13.31 -6.35
CA TRP A 181 -5.46 13.05 -5.23
C TRP A 181 -5.84 13.86 -3.98
N LEU A 182 -6.29 15.10 -4.16
CA LEU A 182 -6.88 15.90 -3.07
C LEU A 182 -8.07 15.18 -2.43
N ARG A 183 -9.02 14.68 -3.25
CA ARG A 183 -10.17 13.90 -2.74
C ARG A 183 -9.78 12.59 -2.09
N SER A 184 -8.69 11.97 -2.54
CA SER A 184 -8.11 10.76 -1.92
C SER A 184 -7.37 11.04 -0.61
N GLY A 185 -7.27 12.31 -0.20
CA GLY A 185 -6.75 12.71 1.10
C GLY A 185 -5.30 13.19 1.10
N HIS A 186 -4.76 13.60 -0.07
CA HIS A 186 -3.50 14.33 -0.11
C HIS A 186 -3.66 15.71 0.56
N ALA A 187 -2.94 15.94 1.66
CA ALA A 187 -2.95 17.18 2.44
C ALA A 187 -1.76 17.21 3.39
N VAL A 188 -1.48 18.37 3.97
CA VAL A 188 -0.49 18.54 5.05
C VAL A 188 -1.22 18.98 6.31
N GLU A 189 -1.02 18.27 7.41
CA GLU A 189 -1.76 18.48 8.65
C GLU A 189 -0.80 18.48 9.85
N HIS A 190 -0.83 19.57 10.62
CA HIS A 190 0.03 19.77 11.80
C HIS A 190 -0.73 19.64 13.13
N SER A 191 -1.96 19.09 13.11
CA SER A 191 -2.76 18.89 14.33
C SER A 191 -3.28 17.46 14.42
N ALA A 192 -3.45 16.95 15.65
CA ALA A 192 -3.98 15.60 15.84
C ALA A 192 -5.44 15.50 15.35
N GLU A 193 -6.23 16.55 15.52
CA GLU A 193 -7.61 16.61 15.05
C GLU A 193 -7.70 16.63 13.52
N GLY A 194 -6.89 17.45 12.85
CA GLY A 194 -6.79 17.50 11.39
C GLY A 194 -6.38 16.15 10.81
N LEU A 195 -5.32 15.54 11.37
CA LEU A 195 -4.91 14.19 11.01
C LEU A 195 -6.02 13.16 11.21
N ALA A 196 -6.75 13.20 12.33
CA ALA A 196 -7.85 12.27 12.59
C ALA A 196 -9.03 12.45 11.61
N ALA A 197 -9.36 13.68 11.22
CA ALA A 197 -10.39 13.96 10.22
C ALA A 197 -10.01 13.40 8.84
N ARG A 198 -8.73 13.48 8.46
CA ARG A 198 -8.19 12.91 7.21
C ARG A 198 -8.00 11.40 7.27
N ASN A 199 -7.73 10.87 8.46
CA ASN A 199 -7.50 9.46 8.73
C ASN A 199 -8.60 8.59 8.12
N THR A 200 -9.88 8.95 8.26
CA THR A 200 -11.00 8.16 7.72
C THR A 200 -10.94 7.99 6.19
N GLY A 201 -10.58 9.05 5.46
CA GLY A 201 -10.48 9.03 3.99
C GLY A 201 -9.21 8.33 3.49
N VAL A 202 -8.09 8.54 4.18
CA VAL A 202 -6.79 7.99 3.80
C VAL A 202 -6.65 6.54 4.24
N LEU A 203 -7.16 6.14 5.40
CA LEU A 203 -7.26 4.74 5.80
C LEU A 203 -8.14 3.92 4.86
N ALA A 204 -9.23 4.52 4.37
CA ALA A 204 -10.05 3.89 3.33
C ALA A 204 -9.27 3.70 2.03
N ALA A 205 -8.30 4.58 1.73
CA ALA A 205 -7.36 4.44 0.61
C ALA A 205 -6.20 3.48 0.92
N LEU A 206 -5.72 3.37 2.16
CA LEU A 206 -4.61 2.48 2.56
C LEU A 206 -5.00 1.03 2.76
N THR A 207 -6.29 0.80 2.95
CA THR A 207 -6.87 -0.52 2.77
C THR A 207 -6.68 -1.03 1.32
N GLU A 208 -6.30 -0.16 0.36
CA GLU A 208 -5.89 -0.52 -1.01
C GLU A 208 -4.44 -1.04 -1.12
N ARG A 209 -3.77 -1.45 -0.02
CA ARG A 209 -2.50 -2.23 -0.11
C ARG A 209 -2.64 -3.52 -0.93
N ARG A 210 -3.87 -3.91 -1.27
CA ARG A 210 -4.17 -4.87 -2.32
C ARG A 210 -4.28 -4.13 -3.65
N ILE A 211 -3.14 -4.04 -4.34
CA ILE A 211 -2.97 -3.38 -5.65
C ILE A 211 -3.78 -4.11 -6.74
N ASP A 212 -4.18 -5.35 -6.49
CA ASP A 212 -4.87 -6.21 -7.43
C ASP A 212 -6.29 -5.73 -7.72
N TRP A 213 -6.68 -5.81 -8.99
CA TRP A 213 -7.96 -5.29 -9.47
C TRP A 213 -9.17 -5.85 -8.70
N ALA A 214 -9.13 -7.12 -8.32
CA ALA A 214 -10.24 -7.79 -7.62
C ALA A 214 -10.49 -7.17 -6.25
N ASP A 215 -9.43 -7.01 -5.48
CA ASP A 215 -9.50 -6.42 -4.16
C ASP A 215 -9.89 -4.94 -4.25
N ARG A 216 -9.29 -4.19 -5.17
CA ARG A 216 -9.60 -2.76 -5.36
C ARG A 216 -11.06 -2.50 -5.76
N TRP A 217 -11.56 -3.19 -6.77
CA TRP A 217 -12.86 -2.88 -7.38
C TRP A 217 -14.04 -3.56 -6.69
N VAL A 218 -13.83 -4.74 -6.09
CA VAL A 218 -14.91 -5.53 -5.48
C VAL A 218 -14.79 -5.50 -3.96
N PHE A 219 -13.73 -6.07 -3.39
CA PHE A 219 -13.67 -6.35 -1.96
C PHE A 219 -13.47 -5.09 -1.11
N THR A 220 -12.64 -4.14 -1.54
CA THR A 220 -12.47 -2.85 -0.88
C THR A 220 -13.73 -2.00 -0.93
N ARG A 221 -14.54 -2.12 -2.00
CA ARG A 221 -15.83 -1.43 -2.09
C ARG A 221 -16.83 -1.97 -1.07
N ILE A 222 -16.88 -3.30 -0.92
CA ILE A 222 -17.69 -3.98 0.09
C ILE A 222 -17.21 -3.60 1.50
N ALA A 223 -15.90 -3.65 1.75
CA ALA A 223 -15.32 -3.30 3.03
C ALA A 223 -15.64 -1.85 3.43
N ARG A 224 -15.53 -0.88 2.50
CA ARG A 224 -15.88 0.53 2.76
C ARG A 224 -17.34 0.74 3.13
N MET A 225 -18.25 -0.05 2.59
CA MET A 225 -19.68 0.00 2.96
C MET A 225 -19.93 -0.61 4.34
N ALA A 226 -19.22 -1.70 4.68
CA ALA A 226 -19.44 -2.45 5.91
C ALA A 226 -18.70 -1.88 7.13
N LEU A 227 -17.50 -1.33 6.93
CA LEU A 227 -16.60 -0.88 8.01
C LEU A 227 -17.22 0.18 8.94
N PRO A 228 -17.88 1.25 8.44
CA PRO A 228 -18.47 2.26 9.32
C PRO A 228 -19.49 1.68 10.31
N GLU A 229 -20.35 0.78 9.83
CA GLU A 229 -21.40 0.14 10.63
C GLU A 229 -20.82 -0.90 11.61
N LEU A 230 -19.79 -1.64 11.20
CA LEU A 230 -19.10 -2.60 12.06
C LEU A 230 -18.35 -1.90 13.21
N VAL A 231 -17.74 -0.75 12.91
CA VAL A 231 -17.03 0.07 13.90
C VAL A 231 -18.02 0.73 14.86
N SER A 232 -19.12 1.29 14.36
CA SER A 232 -20.14 1.93 15.21
C SER A 232 -20.78 0.96 16.20
N ARG A 233 -20.94 -0.32 15.82
CA ARG A 233 -21.47 -1.39 16.67
C ARG A 233 -20.43 -2.07 17.56
N ASN A 234 -19.19 -1.56 17.59
CA ASN A 234 -18.07 -2.14 18.34
C ASN A 234 -17.87 -3.64 18.07
N PHE A 235 -18.00 -4.05 16.81
CA PHE A 235 -17.93 -5.46 16.43
C PHE A 235 -16.53 -6.03 16.72
N PRO A 236 -16.43 -7.21 17.36
CA PRO A 236 -15.14 -7.78 17.70
C PRO A 236 -14.34 -8.13 16.44
N ALA A 237 -13.04 -7.80 16.42
CA ALA A 237 -12.17 -8.06 15.26
C ALA A 237 -12.07 -9.56 14.89
N TRP A 238 -12.13 -10.46 15.87
CA TRP A 238 -12.16 -11.89 15.62
C TRP A 238 -13.49 -12.36 15.00
N GLY A 239 -14.57 -11.59 15.14
CA GLY A 239 -15.89 -11.94 14.62
C GLY A 239 -15.91 -12.05 13.10
N LEU A 240 -15.22 -11.15 12.39
CA LEU A 240 -15.14 -11.20 10.92
C LEU A 240 -14.33 -12.40 10.44
N LEU A 241 -13.29 -12.79 11.19
CA LEU A 241 -12.54 -14.01 10.91
C LEU A 241 -13.39 -15.27 11.15
N ALA A 242 -14.19 -15.28 12.22
CA ALA A 242 -15.09 -16.38 12.51
C ALA A 242 -16.19 -16.52 11.44
N VAL A 243 -16.80 -15.41 11.02
CA VAL A 243 -17.79 -15.39 9.92
C VAL A 243 -17.15 -15.84 8.60
N GLY A 244 -15.97 -15.30 8.27
CA GLY A 244 -15.22 -15.71 7.08
C GLY A 244 -14.88 -17.20 7.09
N GLY A 245 -14.39 -17.72 8.22
CA GLY A 245 -14.11 -19.14 8.41
C GLY A 245 -15.34 -20.03 8.29
N LEU A 246 -16.47 -19.64 8.89
CA LEU A 246 -17.72 -20.37 8.77
C LEU A 246 -18.21 -20.42 7.31
N LEU A 247 -18.15 -19.31 6.59
CA LEU A 247 -18.50 -19.24 5.17
C LEU A 247 -17.55 -20.09 4.31
N ALA A 248 -16.27 -20.17 4.65
CA ALA A 248 -15.31 -21.06 3.98
C ALA A 248 -15.69 -22.54 4.17
N LEU A 249 -16.06 -22.93 5.39
CA LEU A 249 -16.52 -24.29 5.68
C LEU A 249 -17.82 -24.63 4.91
N LEU A 250 -18.77 -23.69 4.86
CA LEU A 250 -19.99 -23.84 4.06
C LEU A 250 -19.69 -23.96 2.57
N SER A 251 -18.72 -23.20 2.06
CA SER A 251 -18.22 -23.31 0.69
C SER A 251 -17.69 -24.72 0.40
N PHE A 252 -16.80 -25.24 1.24
CA PHE A 252 -16.23 -26.58 1.05
C PHE A 252 -17.30 -27.68 1.14
N ALA A 253 -18.25 -27.56 2.07
CA ALA A 253 -19.36 -28.48 2.17
C ALA A 253 -20.23 -28.47 0.90
N ALA A 254 -20.61 -27.28 0.41
CA ALA A 254 -21.41 -27.14 -0.81
C ALA A 254 -20.70 -27.73 -2.04
N ILE A 255 -19.40 -27.48 -2.19
CA ILE A 255 -18.58 -28.10 -3.26
C ILE A 255 -18.60 -29.63 -3.12
N GLY A 256 -18.42 -30.16 -1.91
CA GLY A 256 -18.47 -31.61 -1.65
C GLY A 256 -19.84 -32.25 -1.95
N TYR A 257 -20.93 -31.49 -1.86
CA TYR A 257 -22.28 -31.90 -2.26
C TYR A 257 -22.61 -31.62 -3.73
N ASN A 258 -21.59 -31.34 -4.56
CA ASN A 258 -21.75 -31.14 -5.99
C ASN A 258 -22.52 -29.84 -6.33
N TRP A 259 -22.54 -28.87 -5.41
CA TRP A 259 -23.14 -27.53 -5.58
C TRP A 259 -22.04 -26.49 -5.75
N GLU A 260 -21.22 -26.62 -6.79
CA GLU A 260 -20.04 -25.78 -6.97
C GLU A 260 -20.39 -24.30 -7.08
N GLY A 261 -21.46 -23.95 -7.81
CA GLY A 261 -21.91 -22.55 -7.92
C GLY A 261 -22.22 -21.91 -6.58
N THR A 262 -22.98 -22.61 -5.72
CA THR A 262 -23.30 -22.15 -4.35
C THR A 262 -22.05 -22.09 -3.48
N GLY A 263 -21.16 -23.08 -3.60
CA GLY A 263 -19.87 -23.08 -2.91
C GLY A 263 -19.01 -21.88 -3.27
N LEU A 264 -18.91 -21.56 -4.56
CA LEU A 264 -18.15 -20.40 -5.03
C LEU A 264 -18.75 -19.08 -4.55
N ILE A 265 -20.09 -18.94 -4.53
CA ILE A 265 -20.73 -17.76 -3.92
C ILE A 265 -20.39 -17.66 -2.43
N ALA A 266 -20.46 -18.76 -1.68
CA ALA A 266 -20.07 -18.79 -0.27
C ALA A 266 -18.58 -18.44 -0.07
N SER A 267 -17.71 -18.86 -0.99
CA SER A 267 -16.28 -18.51 -0.98
C SER A 267 -16.04 -17.03 -1.24
N LEU A 268 -16.83 -16.37 -2.10
CA LEU A 268 -16.75 -14.93 -2.31
C LEU A 268 -17.20 -14.16 -1.07
N LEU A 269 -18.27 -14.61 -0.41
CA LEU A 269 -18.72 -14.01 0.86
C LEU A 269 -17.67 -14.22 1.96
N SER A 270 -17.05 -15.39 2.02
CA SER A 270 -15.93 -15.67 2.92
C SER A 270 -14.75 -14.72 2.64
N ALA A 271 -14.35 -14.59 1.38
CA ALA A 271 -13.26 -13.70 0.97
C ALA A 271 -13.55 -12.23 1.33
N ALA A 272 -14.80 -11.77 1.16
CA ALA A 272 -15.21 -10.42 1.55
C ALA A 272 -15.16 -10.20 3.07
N ALA A 273 -15.64 -11.16 3.86
CA ALA A 273 -15.57 -11.09 5.32
C ALA A 273 -14.12 -11.08 5.82
N LEU A 274 -13.27 -11.96 5.27
CA LEU A 274 -11.85 -12.05 5.58
C LEU A 274 -11.11 -10.77 5.16
N ALA A 275 -11.32 -10.27 3.94
CA ALA A 275 -10.71 -9.03 3.46
C ALA A 275 -11.10 -7.82 4.34
N THR A 276 -12.36 -7.74 4.76
CA THR A 276 -12.83 -6.69 5.69
C THR A 276 -12.19 -6.84 7.07
N GLY A 277 -12.03 -8.08 7.57
CA GLY A 277 -11.31 -8.35 8.82
C GLY A 277 -9.82 -8.01 8.75
N GLY A 278 -9.18 -8.31 7.62
CA GLY A 278 -7.78 -7.94 7.34
C GLY A 278 -7.59 -6.43 7.27
N ALA A 279 -8.51 -5.72 6.62
CA ALA A 279 -8.55 -4.26 6.62
C ALA A 279 -8.64 -3.73 8.06
N MET A 280 -9.59 -4.21 8.86
CA MET A 280 -9.75 -3.79 10.26
C MET A 280 -8.51 -4.11 11.11
N ALA A 281 -7.85 -5.26 10.89
CA ALA A 281 -6.61 -5.62 11.58
C ALA A 281 -5.45 -4.68 11.19
N ALA A 282 -5.34 -4.32 9.91
CA ALA A 282 -4.37 -3.35 9.43
C ALA A 282 -4.59 -1.96 10.05
N LEU A 283 -5.85 -1.52 10.16
CA LEU A 283 -6.21 -0.26 10.84
C LEU A 283 -5.86 -0.24 12.34
N ARG A 284 -5.74 -1.42 12.96
CA ARG A 284 -5.38 -1.57 14.37
C ARG A 284 -3.87 -1.80 14.58
N GLY A 285 -3.06 -1.74 13.51
CA GLY A 285 -1.63 -2.03 13.58
C GLY A 285 -1.31 -3.51 13.85
N GLU A 286 -2.26 -4.42 13.66
CA GLU A 286 -2.10 -5.85 13.95
C GLU A 286 -1.52 -6.60 12.73
N GLU A 287 -0.29 -6.26 12.33
CA GLU A 287 0.35 -6.77 11.10
C GLU A 287 0.40 -8.30 11.02
N LYS A 288 0.62 -9.00 12.15
CA LYS A 288 0.61 -10.47 12.20
C LYS A 288 -0.75 -11.05 11.80
N ARG A 289 -1.85 -10.39 12.20
CA ARG A 289 -3.20 -10.82 11.84
C ARG A 289 -3.52 -10.48 10.38
N ALA A 290 -3.13 -9.29 9.91
CA ALA A 290 -3.27 -8.92 8.51
C ALA A 290 -2.58 -9.94 7.59
N ARG A 291 -1.33 -10.32 7.89
CA ARG A 291 -0.61 -11.41 7.20
C ARG A 291 -1.32 -12.75 7.31
N GLY A 292 -1.87 -13.08 8.48
CA GLY A 292 -2.66 -14.29 8.67
C GLY A 292 -3.90 -14.36 7.78
N VAL A 293 -4.54 -13.22 7.50
CA VAL A 293 -5.70 -13.13 6.59
C VAL A 293 -5.29 -13.35 5.13
N GLU A 294 -4.16 -12.83 4.70
CA GLU A 294 -3.63 -13.07 3.35
C GLU A 294 -3.40 -14.57 3.11
N TRP A 295 -2.75 -15.24 4.07
CA TRP A 295 -2.60 -16.70 4.05
C TRP A 295 -3.94 -17.43 4.07
N ALA A 296 -4.92 -16.96 4.86
CA ALA A 296 -6.25 -17.56 4.91
C ALA A 296 -6.97 -17.47 3.55
N LEU A 297 -6.83 -16.35 2.82
CA LEU A 297 -7.41 -16.18 1.48
C LEU A 297 -6.73 -17.08 0.45
N LEU A 298 -5.41 -17.22 0.53
CA LEU A 298 -4.65 -18.15 -0.31
C LEU A 298 -5.08 -19.61 -0.07
N VAL A 299 -5.23 -20.01 1.20
CA VAL A 299 -5.73 -21.35 1.58
C VAL A 299 -7.17 -21.55 1.12
N LEU A 300 -8.03 -20.53 1.26
CA LEU A 300 -9.41 -20.57 0.77
C LEU A 300 -9.43 -20.82 -0.74
N PHE A 301 -8.69 -20.02 -1.52
CA PHE A 301 -8.58 -20.21 -2.97
C PHE A 301 -8.07 -21.60 -3.32
N GLY A 302 -6.95 -22.04 -2.72
CA GLY A 302 -6.39 -23.37 -2.98
C GLY A 302 -7.37 -24.49 -2.68
N GLY A 303 -8.06 -24.42 -1.53
CA GLY A 303 -9.09 -25.39 -1.16
C GLY A 303 -10.27 -25.43 -2.12
N VAL A 304 -10.76 -24.26 -2.56
CA VAL A 304 -11.88 -24.16 -3.50
C VAL A 304 -11.48 -24.70 -4.87
N ALA A 305 -10.33 -24.28 -5.41
CA ALA A 305 -9.85 -24.72 -6.71
C ALA A 305 -9.63 -26.24 -6.73
N LEU A 306 -8.96 -26.79 -5.71
CA LEU A 306 -8.71 -28.24 -5.60
C LEU A 306 -10.01 -29.02 -5.37
N GLY A 307 -10.93 -28.51 -4.56
CA GLY A 307 -12.24 -29.12 -4.34
C GLY A 307 -13.06 -29.21 -5.64
N CYS A 308 -13.15 -28.10 -6.39
CA CYS A 308 -13.80 -28.07 -7.70
C CYS A 308 -13.10 -28.99 -8.72
N GLY A 309 -11.77 -28.97 -8.76
CA GLY A 309 -10.99 -29.84 -9.64
C GLY A 309 -11.15 -31.33 -9.32
N TRP A 310 -11.31 -31.67 -8.03
CA TRP A 310 -11.59 -33.03 -7.59
C TRP A 310 -13.01 -33.48 -7.96
N MET A 311 -14.03 -32.65 -7.71
CA MET A 311 -15.41 -32.96 -8.09
C MET A 311 -15.57 -33.14 -9.60
N GLU A 312 -14.97 -32.26 -10.41
CA GLU A 312 -15.02 -32.42 -11.87
C GLU A 312 -14.21 -33.60 -12.38
N ARG A 313 -13.09 -33.95 -11.72
CA ARG A 313 -12.40 -35.20 -12.03
C ARG A 313 -13.33 -36.40 -11.86
N VAL A 314 -14.11 -36.45 -10.78
CA VAL A 314 -15.05 -37.55 -10.52
C VAL A 314 -16.18 -37.57 -11.54
N ARG A 315 -16.65 -36.41 -12.00
CA ARG A 315 -17.73 -36.29 -13.01
C ARG A 315 -17.28 -36.67 -14.42
N LEU A 316 -16.11 -36.20 -14.83
CA LEU A 316 -15.62 -36.31 -16.22
C LEU A 316 -14.68 -37.50 -16.43
N ASP A 317 -14.28 -38.19 -15.36
CA ASP A 317 -13.28 -39.26 -15.35
C ASP A 317 -11.96 -38.86 -16.03
N THR A 318 -11.57 -37.60 -15.88
CA THR A 318 -10.32 -37.04 -16.42
C THR A 318 -9.51 -36.36 -15.33
N THR A 319 -8.19 -36.43 -15.43
CA THR A 319 -7.28 -35.77 -14.47
C THR A 319 -7.09 -34.29 -14.76
N THR A 320 -7.52 -33.81 -15.93
CA THR A 320 -7.31 -32.44 -16.41
C THR A 320 -7.79 -31.37 -15.44
N PRO A 321 -9.03 -31.41 -14.88
CA PRO A 321 -9.50 -30.38 -13.95
C PRO A 321 -8.64 -30.28 -12.69
N LEU A 322 -8.20 -31.43 -12.16
CA LEU A 322 -7.33 -31.48 -10.97
C LEU A 322 -5.94 -30.91 -11.26
N VAL A 323 -5.37 -31.19 -12.42
CA VAL A 323 -4.07 -30.63 -12.83
C VAL A 323 -4.17 -29.11 -12.99
N LEU A 324 -5.23 -28.61 -13.63
CA LEU A 324 -5.44 -27.16 -13.78
C LEU A 324 -5.56 -26.46 -12.43
N ALA A 325 -6.32 -27.04 -11.49
CA ALA A 325 -6.44 -26.52 -10.13
C ALA A 325 -5.09 -26.48 -9.39
N LEU A 326 -4.30 -27.56 -9.51
CA LEU A 326 -2.98 -27.65 -8.88
C LEU A 326 -1.98 -26.67 -9.47
N VAL A 327 -1.97 -26.52 -10.80
CA VAL A 327 -1.12 -25.53 -11.50
C VAL A 327 -1.50 -24.11 -11.09
N ALA A 328 -2.79 -23.78 -11.06
CA ALA A 328 -3.25 -22.45 -10.64
C ALA A 328 -2.83 -22.14 -9.19
N PHE A 329 -3.02 -23.10 -8.28
CA PHE A 329 -2.64 -22.93 -6.88
C PHE A 329 -1.11 -22.80 -6.70
N ALA A 330 -0.33 -23.65 -7.37
CA ALA A 330 1.12 -23.61 -7.32
C ALA A 330 1.68 -22.31 -7.93
N ALA A 331 1.13 -21.87 -9.06
CA ALA A 331 1.50 -20.59 -9.68
C ALA A 331 1.21 -19.42 -8.75
N GLN A 332 0.03 -19.38 -8.09
CA GLN A 332 -0.28 -18.34 -7.11
C GLN A 332 0.69 -18.38 -5.92
N LEU A 333 1.00 -19.55 -5.38
CA LEU A 333 2.00 -19.70 -4.31
C LEU A 333 3.37 -19.14 -4.68
N LEU A 334 3.77 -19.27 -5.95
CA LEU A 334 5.03 -18.71 -6.46
C LEU A 334 4.95 -17.20 -6.64
N ILE A 335 3.82 -16.67 -7.12
CA ILE A 335 3.59 -15.22 -7.26
C ILE A 335 3.71 -14.53 -5.89
N GLU A 336 3.10 -15.09 -4.84
CA GLU A 336 3.17 -14.56 -3.47
C GLU A 336 4.60 -14.54 -2.89
N ARG A 337 5.53 -15.28 -3.50
CA ARG A 337 6.95 -15.36 -3.09
C ARG A 337 7.90 -14.61 -4.05
N ALA A 338 7.39 -14.06 -5.15
CA ALA A 338 8.22 -13.40 -6.13
C ALA A 338 8.64 -11.99 -5.63
N PRO A 339 9.93 -11.62 -5.68
CA PRO A 339 10.42 -10.31 -5.20
C PRO A 339 10.08 -9.12 -6.12
N SER A 340 9.17 -9.32 -7.07
CA SER A 340 8.76 -8.33 -8.07
C SER A 340 7.68 -7.39 -7.55
N ARG A 341 7.74 -6.11 -7.97
CA ARG A 341 6.74 -5.09 -7.61
C ARG A 341 5.38 -5.44 -8.24
N HIS A 342 4.36 -5.59 -7.40
CA HIS A 342 3.02 -6.00 -7.83
C HIS A 342 2.40 -4.95 -8.76
N ARG A 343 1.86 -5.39 -9.91
CA ARG A 343 1.16 -4.53 -10.88
C ARG A 343 -0.35 -4.64 -10.70
N ARG A 344 -1.09 -3.60 -11.06
CA ARG A 344 -2.56 -3.47 -10.86
C ARG A 344 -3.42 -4.57 -11.48
N TRP A 345 -2.89 -5.28 -12.48
CA TRP A 345 -3.59 -6.35 -13.19
C TRP A 345 -3.21 -7.74 -12.67
N TRP A 346 -2.38 -7.86 -11.63
CA TRP A 346 -1.90 -9.16 -11.17
C TRP A 346 -2.99 -10.04 -10.57
N ALA A 347 -2.71 -11.34 -10.59
CA ALA A 347 -3.57 -12.33 -10.01
C ALA A 347 -3.43 -12.37 -8.48
N SER A 348 -4.58 -12.34 -7.80
CA SER A 348 -4.69 -12.50 -6.34
C SER A 348 -5.59 -13.70 -6.02
N PRO A 349 -5.51 -14.29 -4.82
CA PRO A 349 -6.40 -15.39 -4.44
C PRO A 349 -7.88 -15.02 -4.59
N SER A 350 -8.24 -13.78 -4.24
CA SER A 350 -9.58 -13.23 -4.39
C SER A 350 -9.99 -13.07 -5.87
N ALA A 351 -9.05 -12.65 -6.74
CA ALA A 351 -9.30 -12.51 -8.18
C ALA A 351 -9.64 -13.85 -8.85
N HIS A 352 -8.95 -14.92 -8.44
CA HIS A 352 -9.22 -16.26 -8.94
C HIS A 352 -10.61 -16.76 -8.55
N LEU A 353 -11.05 -16.50 -7.31
CA LEU A 353 -12.40 -16.85 -6.87
C LEU A 353 -13.47 -16.10 -7.67
N LEU A 354 -13.26 -14.81 -7.95
CA LEU A 354 -14.16 -14.02 -8.81
C LEU A 354 -14.20 -14.55 -10.23
N LEU A 355 -13.05 -14.90 -10.80
CA LEU A 355 -12.95 -15.42 -12.15
C LEU A 355 -13.61 -16.80 -12.27
N LEU A 356 -13.47 -17.67 -11.27
CA LEU A 356 -13.99 -19.04 -11.27
C LEU A 356 -15.52 -19.09 -11.09
N THR A 357 -16.09 -18.16 -10.32
CA THR A 357 -17.51 -18.13 -9.94
C THR A 357 -18.49 -18.16 -11.13
N PRO A 358 -18.39 -17.32 -12.18
CA PRO A 358 -19.33 -17.36 -13.31
C PRO A 358 -19.30 -18.70 -14.05
N PHE A 359 -18.13 -19.34 -14.17
CA PHE A 359 -18.01 -20.66 -14.77
C PHE A 359 -18.66 -21.73 -13.89
N ALA A 360 -18.48 -21.67 -12.57
CA ALA A 360 -19.11 -22.60 -11.65
C ALA A 360 -20.65 -22.48 -11.68
N LEU A 361 -21.19 -21.26 -11.77
CA LEU A 361 -22.64 -21.04 -11.91
C LEU A 361 -23.19 -21.55 -13.24
N ALA A 362 -22.39 -21.49 -14.31
CA ALA A 362 -22.74 -22.02 -15.62
C ALA A 362 -22.52 -23.54 -15.76
N GLY A 363 -21.97 -24.21 -14.73
CA GLY A 363 -21.59 -25.63 -14.80
C GLY A 363 -20.37 -25.91 -15.70
N LEU A 364 -19.59 -24.88 -16.03
CA LEU A 364 -18.41 -24.93 -16.90
C LEU A 364 -17.09 -24.88 -16.10
N VAL A 365 -17.04 -25.58 -14.96
CA VAL A 365 -15.96 -25.49 -13.96
C VAL A 365 -14.57 -25.77 -14.57
N GLN A 366 -14.43 -26.74 -15.47
CA GLN A 366 -13.16 -27.03 -16.14
C GLN A 366 -12.62 -25.82 -16.92
N PHE A 367 -13.47 -25.09 -17.63
CA PHE A 367 -13.07 -23.88 -18.35
C PHE A 367 -12.69 -22.75 -17.39
N GLY A 368 -13.40 -22.64 -16.26
CA GLY A 368 -13.03 -21.69 -15.20
C GLY A 368 -11.66 -21.99 -14.60
N LEU A 369 -11.36 -23.27 -14.31
CA LEU A 369 -10.05 -23.70 -13.81
C LEU A 369 -8.94 -23.45 -14.85
N ALA A 370 -9.24 -23.65 -16.14
CA ALA A 370 -8.29 -23.32 -17.21
C ALA A 370 -8.00 -21.82 -17.29
N ALA A 371 -9.03 -20.98 -17.19
CA ALA A 371 -8.89 -19.52 -17.19
C ALA A 371 -8.08 -19.03 -15.99
N VAL A 372 -8.36 -19.56 -14.80
CA VAL A 372 -7.62 -19.28 -13.57
C VAL A 372 -6.15 -19.72 -13.69
N ALA A 373 -5.88 -20.92 -14.18
CA ALA A 373 -4.51 -21.41 -14.38
C ALA A 373 -3.74 -20.55 -15.38
N LEU A 374 -4.36 -20.18 -16.50
CA LEU A 374 -3.76 -19.30 -17.50
C LEU A 374 -3.46 -17.92 -16.91
N TYR A 375 -4.39 -17.34 -16.17
CA TYR A 375 -4.23 -16.03 -15.56
C TYR A 375 -3.11 -16.00 -14.50
N ALA A 376 -3.04 -17.03 -13.66
CA ALA A 376 -1.93 -17.22 -12.72
C ALA A 376 -0.59 -17.36 -13.48
N PHE A 377 -0.55 -18.15 -14.55
CA PHE A 377 0.67 -18.34 -15.33
C PHE A 377 1.16 -17.05 -16.00
N LEU A 378 0.27 -16.27 -16.61
CA LEU A 378 0.61 -14.98 -17.21
C LEU A 378 1.14 -13.97 -16.18
N THR A 379 0.57 -13.97 -14.98
CA THR A 379 1.04 -13.14 -13.87
C THR A 379 2.44 -13.56 -13.41
N LEU A 380 2.66 -14.87 -13.24
CA LEU A 380 3.96 -15.42 -12.86
C LEU A 380 5.03 -15.12 -13.92
N ALA A 381 4.70 -15.25 -15.21
CA ALA A 381 5.62 -14.91 -16.30
C ALA A 381 6.05 -13.43 -16.25
N ALA A 382 5.09 -12.52 -16.05
CA ALA A 382 5.40 -11.10 -15.91
C ALA A 382 6.19 -10.76 -14.64
N ALA A 383 5.95 -11.49 -13.54
CA ALA A 383 6.75 -11.37 -12.32
C ALA A 383 8.22 -11.77 -12.59
N VAL A 384 8.45 -12.89 -13.27
CA VAL A 384 9.79 -13.36 -13.64
C VAL A 384 10.49 -12.37 -14.58
N GLU A 385 9.82 -11.88 -15.61
CA GLU A 385 10.38 -10.86 -16.51
C GLU A 385 10.77 -9.58 -15.76
N GLY A 386 9.90 -9.09 -14.86
CA GLY A 386 10.18 -7.90 -14.06
C GLY A 386 11.34 -8.06 -13.07
N THR A 387 11.68 -9.29 -12.65
CA THR A 387 12.90 -9.55 -11.86
C THR A 387 14.17 -9.58 -12.71
N ARG A 388 14.06 -10.01 -13.98
CA ARG A 388 15.19 -10.07 -14.91
C ARG A 388 15.64 -8.69 -15.41
N GLU A 389 14.72 -7.74 -15.57
CA GLU A 389 15.08 -6.36 -15.95
C GLU A 389 15.88 -5.62 -14.87
N LYS A 390 15.87 -6.13 -13.63
CA LYS A 390 16.56 -5.51 -12.47
C LYS A 390 17.92 -6.16 -12.14
N ALA A 391 18.23 -7.32 -12.71
CA ALA A 391 19.46 -8.06 -12.51
C ALA A 391 20.41 -7.85 -13.70
#